data_AF-A0A0B3SFB2-F1
#
_entry.id   AF-A0A0B3SFB2-F1
#
_cell.length_a   1.000
_cell.length_b   1.000
_cell.length_c   1.000
_cell.angle_alpha   90.00
_cell.angle_beta   90.00
_cell.angle_gamma   90.00
#
_symmetry.space_group_name_H-M   'P 1'
#
loop_
_entity.id
_entity.type
_entity.pdbx_description
1 polymer ?
#
loop_
_entity_poly.entity_id
_entity_poly.type
_entity_poly.pdbx_seq_one_letter_code
_entity_poly.pdbx_strand_id
1 'polypeptide(L)'
;MTERKDNQDDDALGLFFGAARAEAPLPDGDFLARIEAQALAEQPRAASPAPVVRPPRPGRLAQLREALGGWIGVTGLATACAAGILIGVSSPESLSVFWGGDAAGLGTLGVDPLGGFDLALMEG
;
A
#
# COMPACT_ATOMS: atom_id res chain seq x y z
N MET A 1 19.51 16.65 1.64
CA MET A 1 18.98 17.57 2.66
C MET A 1 17.49 17.78 2.42
N THR A 2 16.64 17.00 3.06
CA THR A 2 15.21 17.29 3.21
C THR A 2 14.94 17.22 4.71
N GLU A 3 15.38 18.26 5.40
CA GLU A 3 15.21 18.39 6.85
C GLU A 3 13.76 18.75 7.20
N ARG A 4 13.22 17.90 8.08
CA ARG A 4 12.07 18.06 8.98
C ARG A 4 11.36 19.42 8.94
N LYS A 5 10.20 19.48 8.29
CA LYS A 5 9.19 20.54 8.53
C LYS A 5 7.97 20.03 9.30
N ASP A 6 7.69 18.74 9.24
CA ASP A 6 6.46 18.14 9.78
C ASP A 6 6.33 18.25 11.31
N ASN A 7 7.44 18.15 12.06
CA ASN A 7 7.37 18.12 13.53
C ASN A 7 7.02 19.48 14.17
N GLN A 8 7.36 20.60 13.51
CA GLN A 8 7.00 21.93 14.02
C GLN A 8 5.53 22.27 13.76
N ASP A 9 4.98 21.79 12.64
CA ASP A 9 3.59 22.00 12.29
C ASP A 9 2.66 21.15 13.18
N ASP A 10 3.05 19.92 13.54
CA ASP A 10 2.33 19.06 14.49
C ASP A 10 2.27 19.65 15.91
N ASP A 11 3.38 20.22 16.40
CA ASP A 11 3.45 20.89 17.70
C ASP A 11 2.58 22.17 17.72
N ALA A 12 2.53 22.91 16.61
CA ALA A 12 1.68 24.09 16.47
C ALA A 12 0.18 23.73 16.45
N LEU A 13 -0.20 22.66 15.75
CA LEU A 13 -1.57 22.14 15.75
C LEU A 13 -2.01 21.68 17.14
N GLY A 14 -1.08 21.08 17.91
CA GLY A 14 -1.32 20.69 19.31
C GLY A 14 -1.79 21.86 20.18
N LEU A 15 -1.21 23.05 20.00
CA LEU A 15 -1.62 24.27 20.72
C LEU A 15 -3.04 24.71 20.33
N PHE A 16 -3.38 24.68 19.05
CA PHE A 16 -4.74 25.02 18.58
C PHE A 16 -5.79 24.02 19.07
N PHE A 17 -5.48 22.71 19.08
CA PHE A 17 -6.36 21.70 19.64
C PHE A 17 -6.51 21.82 21.16
N GLY A 18 -5.45 22.21 21.87
CA GLY A 18 -5.49 22.51 23.30
C GLY A 18 -6.44 23.67 23.62
N ALA A 19 -6.34 24.76 22.86
CA ALA A 19 -7.24 25.91 23.00
C ALA A 19 -8.70 25.55 22.68
N ALA A 20 -8.94 24.77 21.61
CA ALA A 20 -10.27 24.33 21.22
C ALA A 20 -10.93 23.39 22.26
N ARG A 21 -10.14 22.60 23.00
CA ARG A 21 -10.65 21.75 24.09
C ARG A 21 -10.96 22.54 25.36
N ALA A 22 -10.19 23.59 25.63
CA ALA A 22 -10.40 24.45 26.81
C ALA A 22 -11.73 25.21 26.71
N GLU A 23 -12.08 25.67 25.51
CA GLU A 23 -13.33 26.38 25.22
C GLU A 23 -14.23 25.49 24.35
N ALA A 24 -14.57 24.29 24.84
CA ALA A 24 -15.47 23.40 24.12
C ALA A 24 -16.91 23.98 24.14
N PRO A 25 -17.47 24.40 23.00
CA PRO A 25 -18.83 24.90 22.95
C PRO A 25 -19.79 23.77 23.34
N LEU A 26 -20.70 24.03 24.27
CA LEU A 26 -21.72 23.05 24.61
C LEU A 26 -22.70 22.94 23.42
N PRO A 27 -22.89 21.74 22.85
CA PRO A 27 -23.85 21.56 21.76
C PRO A 27 -25.26 21.88 22.24
N ASP A 28 -26.08 22.44 21.35
CA ASP A 28 -27.48 22.76 21.65
C ASP A 28 -28.30 21.50 21.96
N GLY A 29 -29.27 21.60 22.86
CA GLY A 29 -30.09 20.47 23.31
C GLY A 29 -30.89 19.85 22.17
N ASP A 30 -31.39 20.68 21.24
CA ASP A 30 -32.10 20.22 20.05
C ASP A 30 -31.20 19.42 19.11
N PHE A 31 -29.92 19.79 19.02
CA PHE A 31 -28.94 19.07 18.22
C PHE A 31 -28.65 17.69 18.82
N LEU A 32 -28.47 17.61 20.14
CA LEU A 32 -28.28 16.33 20.83
C LEU A 32 -29.50 15.41 20.67
N ALA A 33 -30.72 15.95 20.81
CA ALA A 33 -31.95 15.17 20.61
C ALA A 33 -32.07 14.59 19.19
N ARG A 34 -31.64 15.33 18.17
CA ARG A 34 -31.61 14.85 16.77
C ARG A 34 -30.58 13.73 16.58
N ILE A 35 -29.38 13.88 17.17
CA ILE A 35 -28.35 12.84 17.14
C ILE A 35 -28.85 11.57 17.80
N GLU A 36 -29.48 11.67 18.97
CA GLU A 36 -30.04 10.52 19.68
C GLU A 36 -31.13 9.81 18.86
N ALA A 37 -32.03 10.57 18.24
CA ALA A 37 -33.05 10.03 17.37
C ALA A 37 -32.45 9.30 16.15
N GLN A 38 -31.41 9.86 15.53
CA GLN A 38 -30.70 9.24 14.42
C GLN A 38 -29.96 7.97 14.87
N ALA A 39 -29.29 8.02 16.03
CA ALA A 39 -28.61 6.86 16.59
C ALA A 39 -29.60 5.73 16.90
N LEU A 40 -30.79 6.05 17.40
CA LEU A 40 -31.85 5.07 17.65
C LEU A 40 -32.44 4.50 16.36
N ALA A 41 -32.50 5.29 15.29
CA ALA A 41 -32.95 4.83 13.97
C ALA A 41 -31.93 3.89 13.30
N GLU A 42 -30.63 4.16 13.48
CA GLU A 42 -29.53 3.35 12.96
C GLU A 42 -29.13 2.21 13.89
N GLN A 43 -29.69 2.14 15.11
CA GLN A 43 -29.48 0.99 15.97
C GLN A 43 -29.95 -0.25 15.22
N PRO A 44 -29.07 -1.25 15.05
CA PRO A 44 -29.47 -2.49 14.42
C PRO A 44 -30.56 -3.09 15.29
N ARG A 45 -31.82 -2.99 14.82
CA ARG A 45 -32.95 -3.67 15.44
C ARG A 45 -32.53 -5.12 15.53
N ALA A 46 -32.48 -5.66 16.74
CA ALA A 46 -32.13 -7.06 16.96
C ALA A 46 -33.03 -7.90 16.06
N ALA A 47 -32.50 -8.28 14.90
CA ALA A 47 -33.19 -9.15 13.99
C ALA A 47 -33.35 -10.43 14.79
N SER A 48 -34.59 -10.87 14.97
CA SER A 48 -34.89 -12.21 15.45
C SER A 48 -33.90 -13.15 14.74
N PRO A 49 -33.12 -13.98 15.46
CA PRO A 49 -31.95 -14.63 14.89
C PRO A 49 -32.37 -15.39 13.64
N ALA A 50 -32.08 -14.79 12.48
CA ALA A 50 -32.27 -15.45 11.21
C ALA A 50 -31.32 -16.66 11.24
N PRO A 51 -31.71 -17.80 10.64
CA PRO A 51 -30.78 -18.91 10.50
C PRO A 51 -29.50 -18.37 9.89
N VAL A 52 -28.40 -18.48 10.65
CA VAL A 52 -27.10 -17.94 10.26
C VAL A 52 -26.63 -18.76 9.07
N VAL A 53 -26.94 -18.29 7.86
CA VAL A 53 -26.30 -18.79 6.65
C VAL A 53 -24.84 -18.40 6.80
N ARG A 54 -23.99 -19.39 7.08
CA ARG A 54 -22.55 -19.18 7.17
C ARG A 54 -22.13 -18.55 5.84
N PRO A 55 -21.52 -17.35 5.84
CA PRO A 55 -21.04 -16.76 4.61
C PRO A 55 -20.08 -17.77 3.94
N PRO A 56 -20.12 -17.89 2.61
CA PRO A 56 -19.18 -18.75 1.90
C PRO A 56 -17.76 -18.37 2.33
N ARG A 57 -16.95 -19.37 2.69
CA ARG A 57 -15.56 -19.12 3.09
C ARG A 57 -14.89 -18.38 1.94
N PRO A 58 -14.21 -17.24 2.19
CA PRO A 58 -13.50 -16.54 1.13
C PRO A 58 -12.53 -17.53 0.47
N GLY A 59 -12.52 -17.56 -0.86
CA GLY A 59 -11.59 -18.39 -1.62
C GLY A 59 -10.14 -18.03 -1.25
N ARG A 60 -9.20 -18.97 -1.46
CA ARG A 60 -7.78 -18.76 -1.11
C ARG A 60 -7.20 -17.46 -1.70
N LEU A 61 -7.62 -17.10 -2.91
CA LEU A 61 -7.21 -15.85 -3.56
C LEU A 61 -7.77 -14.60 -2.86
N ALA A 62 -9.01 -14.69 -2.35
CA ALA A 62 -9.64 -13.63 -1.58
C ALA A 62 -8.97 -13.43 -0.21
N GLN A 63 -8.46 -14.51 0.39
CA GLN A 63 -7.64 -14.41 1.61
C GLN A 63 -6.25 -13.84 1.33
N LEU A 64 -5.63 -14.21 0.20
CA LEU A 64 -4.32 -13.68 -0.18
C LEU A 64 -4.37 -12.17 -0.46
N ARG A 65 -5.37 -11.68 -1.22
CA ARG A 65 -5.53 -10.23 -1.43
C ARG A 65 -5.74 -9.50 -0.09
N GLU A 66 -6.45 -10.10 0.85
CA GLU A 66 -6.78 -9.49 2.14
C GLU A 66 -5.54 -9.46 3.05
N ALA A 67 -4.75 -10.54 3.04
CA ALA A 67 -3.44 -10.61 3.69
C ALA A 67 -2.42 -9.62 3.10
N LEU A 68 -2.50 -9.31 1.80
CA LEU A 68 -1.67 -8.31 1.14
C LEU A 68 -2.11 -6.86 1.39
N GLY A 69 -3.21 -6.62 2.13
CA GLY A 69 -3.74 -5.27 2.38
C GLY A 69 -4.83 -4.82 1.39
N GLY A 70 -5.51 -5.78 0.78
CA GLY A 70 -6.58 -5.56 -0.18
C GLY A 70 -6.08 -5.07 -1.54
N TRP A 71 -6.84 -4.17 -2.16
CA TRP A 71 -6.51 -3.60 -3.46
C TRP A 71 -5.19 -2.82 -3.45
N ILE A 72 -4.89 -2.12 -2.34
CA ILE A 72 -3.62 -1.39 -2.18
C ILE A 72 -2.42 -2.32 -2.26
N GLY A 73 -2.50 -3.49 -1.62
CA GLY A 73 -1.48 -4.54 -1.72
C GLY A 73 -1.20 -4.99 -3.14
N VAL A 74 -2.27 -5.25 -3.91
CA VAL A 74 -2.17 -5.69 -5.31
C VAL A 74 -1.54 -4.61 -6.17
N THR A 75 -1.90 -3.34 -5.98
CA THR A 75 -1.28 -2.23 -6.71
C THR A 75 0.21 -2.09 -6.38
N GLY A 76 0.60 -2.23 -5.11
CA GLY A 76 2.01 -2.21 -4.70
C GLY A 76 2.82 -3.35 -5.31
N LEU A 77 2.28 -4.57 -5.34
CA LEU A 77 2.92 -5.72 -5.97
C LEU A 77 3.08 -5.53 -7.49
N ALA A 78 2.07 -5.00 -8.17
CA ALA A 78 2.16 -4.67 -9.58
C ALA A 78 3.23 -3.59 -9.86
N THR A 79 3.28 -2.54 -9.02
CA THR A 79 4.32 -1.50 -9.12
C THR A 79 5.71 -2.05 -8.85
N ALA A 80 5.87 -2.98 -7.89
CA ALA A 80 7.16 -3.64 -7.63
C ALA A 80 7.61 -4.48 -8.83
N CYS A 81 6.70 -5.21 -9.49
CA CYS A 81 7.01 -5.93 -10.73
C CYS A 81 7.42 -4.96 -11.86
N ALA A 82 6.71 -3.86 -12.04
CA ALA A 82 7.05 -2.85 -13.03
C ALA A 82 8.43 -2.20 -12.75
N ALA A 83 8.71 -1.89 -11.48
CA ALA A 83 10.01 -1.39 -11.06
C ALA A 83 11.13 -2.41 -11.33
N GLY A 84 10.89 -3.69 -11.04
CA GLY A 84 11.83 -4.78 -11.37
C GLY A 84 12.13 -4.86 -12.87
N ILE A 85 11.11 -4.73 -13.73
CA ILE A 85 11.30 -4.71 -15.19
C ILE A 85 12.10 -3.49 -15.62
N LEU A 86 11.78 -2.30 -15.11
CA LEU A 86 12.52 -1.07 -15.42
C LEU A 86 13.99 -1.15 -15.02
N ILE A 87 14.27 -1.70 -13.83
CA ILE A 87 15.64 -1.91 -13.34
C ILE A 87 16.38 -2.96 -14.18
N GLY A 88 15.69 -4.03 -14.59
CA GLY A 88 16.29 -5.07 -15.45
C GLY A 88 16.67 -4.56 -16.84
N VAL A 89 15.82 -3.72 -17.45
CA VAL A 89 16.08 -3.13 -18.78
C VAL A 89 17.14 -2.03 -18.72
N SER A 90 17.15 -1.24 -17.65
CA SER A 90 18.09 -0.11 -17.48
C SER A 90 18.78 -0.18 -16.12
N SER A 91 19.69 -1.15 -15.97
CA SER A 91 20.44 -1.31 -14.72
C SER A 91 21.27 -0.06 -14.43
N PRO A 92 20.99 0.68 -13.35
CA PRO A 92 21.77 1.86 -12.96
C PRO A 92 23.19 1.45 -12.57
N GLU A 93 24.19 2.22 -12.98
CA GLU A 93 25.61 1.96 -12.67
C GLU A 93 25.85 1.77 -11.16
N SER A 94 25.09 2.45 -10.31
CA SER A 94 25.17 2.35 -8.84
C SER A 94 24.83 0.97 -8.27
N LEU A 95 24.12 0.10 -9.00
CA LEU A 95 23.83 -1.27 -8.54
C LEU A 95 25.04 -2.22 -8.68
N SER A 96 25.97 -1.91 -9.59
CA SER A 96 27.20 -2.70 -9.79
C SER A 96 28.12 -2.71 -8.56
N VAL A 97 28.09 -1.62 -7.78
CA VAL A 97 28.87 -1.45 -6.55
C VAL A 97 28.33 -2.32 -5.40
N PHE A 98 27.01 -2.51 -5.34
CA PHE A 98 26.36 -3.31 -4.29
C PHE A 98 26.47 -4.82 -4.54
N TRP A 99 26.56 -5.24 -5.80
CA TRP A 99 26.61 -6.66 -6.17
C TRP A 99 28.03 -7.26 -6.12
N GLY A 100 29.02 -6.46 -5.70
CA GLY A 100 30.44 -6.79 -5.82
C GLY A 100 30.87 -6.70 -7.28
N GLY A 101 31.79 -5.79 -7.58
CA GLY A 101 32.26 -5.47 -8.94
C GLY A 101 33.04 -6.57 -9.65
N ASP A 102 32.56 -7.82 -9.60
CA ASP A 102 33.12 -8.95 -10.34
C ASP A 102 32.15 -10.15 -10.49
N ALA A 103 30.84 -9.99 -10.27
CA ALA A 103 29.86 -11.04 -10.63
C ALA A 103 29.74 -11.28 -12.15
N ALA A 104 30.52 -10.54 -12.92
CA ALA A 104 30.60 -10.59 -14.35
C ALA A 104 32.07 -10.48 -14.78
N GLY A 105 32.75 -11.63 -14.80
CA GLY A 105 33.66 -11.95 -15.91
C GLY A 105 32.96 -11.90 -17.30
N LEU A 106 31.72 -11.41 -17.35
CA LEU A 106 30.92 -11.07 -18.52
C LEU A 106 31.16 -9.62 -19.00
N GLY A 107 32.02 -8.82 -18.33
CA GLY A 107 32.34 -7.46 -18.75
C GLY A 107 32.98 -7.33 -20.15
N THR A 108 33.35 -8.45 -20.78
CA THR A 108 33.94 -8.50 -22.14
C THR A 108 33.20 -9.43 -23.09
N LEU A 109 32.26 -10.25 -22.62
CA LEU A 109 31.42 -11.10 -23.46
C LEU A 109 29.99 -10.61 -23.28
N GLY A 110 29.65 -9.57 -24.03
CA GLY A 110 28.28 -9.12 -24.16
C GLY A 110 27.41 -10.30 -24.56
N VAL A 111 26.53 -10.73 -23.66
CA VAL A 111 25.42 -11.60 -24.01
C VAL A 111 24.46 -10.73 -24.80
N ASP A 112 24.72 -10.62 -26.10
CA ASP A 112 23.76 -10.08 -27.05
C ASP A 112 22.69 -11.16 -27.29
N PRO A 113 21.42 -10.92 -26.92
CA PRO A 113 20.37 -11.89 -27.17
C PRO A 113 20.21 -12.21 -28.66
N LEU A 114 20.54 -11.30 -29.58
CA LEU A 114 20.51 -11.59 -31.02
C LEU A 114 21.55 -12.67 -31.41
N GLY A 115 22.80 -12.50 -30.96
CA GLY A 115 23.87 -13.48 -31.19
C GLY A 115 23.60 -14.86 -30.57
N GLY A 116 22.87 -14.91 -29.46
CA GLY A 116 22.44 -16.17 -28.83
C GLY A 116 21.44 -16.97 -29.68
N PHE A 117 20.53 -16.29 -30.38
CA PHE A 117 19.58 -16.95 -31.29
C PHE A 117 20.24 -17.44 -32.57
N ASP A 118 21.19 -16.68 -33.14
CA ASP A 118 21.94 -17.09 -34.34
C ASP A 118 22.83 -18.31 -34.06
N LEU A 119 23.46 -18.38 -32.88
CA LEU A 119 24.25 -19.54 -32.47
C LEU A 119 23.39 -20.80 -32.35
N ALA A 120 22.19 -20.68 -31.76
CA ALA A 120 21.24 -21.79 -31.63
C ALA A 120 20.66 -22.25 -32.98
N LEU A 121 20.54 -21.34 -33.96
CA LEU A 121 20.15 -21.67 -35.33
C LEU A 121 21.28 -22.34 -36.12
N MET A 122 22.54 -22.10 -35.76
CA MET A 122 23.72 -22.64 -36.43
C MET A 122 24.21 -23.96 -35.85
N GLU A 123 23.84 -24.28 -34.60
CA GLU A 123 24.07 -25.58 -33.94
C GLU A 123 22.91 -26.59 -34.11
N GLY A 124 21.88 -26.25 -34.90
CA GLY A 124 20.76 -27.13 -35.29
C GLY A 124 21.00 -27.92 -36.56
#